data_AF-A0A376W0H6-F1
#
_entry.id   AF-A0A376W0H6-F1
#
_cell.length_a   1.000
_cell.length_b   1.000
_cell.length_c   1.000
_cell.angle_alpha   90.00
_cell.angle_beta   90.00
_cell.angle_gamma   90.00
#
_symmetry.space_group_name_H-M   'P 1'
#
loop_
_entity.id
_entity.type
_entity.pdbx_description
1 polymer ?
#
loop_
_entity_poly.entity_id
_entity_poly.type
_entity_poly.pdbx_seq_one_letter_code
_entity_poly.pdbx_strand_id
1 'polypeptide(L)'
;MNYDASSGARCKDQASGNWYVRNVTHTKAANLRLINTHSLAEVFINSDGVPTLGEGNADCRTQTIGSRSGLSCKMVNYTLQTNGLSNTSIHIFPAIANSSLASAVGAYDMQFSLNGSSWKPVSNTAYYYTFNEMKSADSIYVFFSSNFFKQMVNLGSAISTPKIYSTFAFSQC
;
A
#
# COMPACT_ATOMS: atom_id res chain seq x y z
N MET A 1 42.46 -9.84 13.75
CA MET A 1 41.32 -10.17 12.86
C MET A 1 40.18 -9.25 13.25
N ASN A 2 39.56 -8.57 12.29
CA ASN A 2 38.44 -7.67 12.55
C ASN A 2 37.13 -8.43 12.39
N TYR A 3 36.19 -8.20 13.30
CA TYR A 3 34.82 -8.73 13.21
C TYR A 3 34.17 -8.28 11.90
N ASP A 4 33.55 -9.22 11.19
CA ASP A 4 32.79 -8.95 9.96
C ASP A 4 31.46 -9.71 9.99
N ALA A 5 30.36 -8.98 10.18
CA ALA A 5 29.02 -9.53 10.20
C ALA A 5 28.59 -10.10 8.84
N SER A 6 29.14 -9.57 7.74
CA SER A 6 28.73 -9.94 6.38
C SER A 6 29.27 -11.30 5.93
N SER A 7 30.40 -11.74 6.48
CA SER A 7 30.92 -13.11 6.34
C SER A 7 30.34 -14.12 7.34
N GLY A 8 29.35 -13.71 8.13
CA GLY A 8 28.68 -14.57 9.12
C GLY A 8 29.44 -14.71 10.44
N ALA A 9 30.46 -13.87 10.70
CA ALA A 9 31.11 -13.85 12.00
C ALA A 9 30.10 -13.43 13.09
N ARG A 10 30.11 -14.15 14.22
CA ARG A 10 29.22 -13.86 15.35
C ARG A 10 30.01 -13.21 16.47
N CYS A 11 29.42 -12.23 17.15
CA CYS A 11 30.05 -11.53 18.27
C CYS A 11 30.46 -12.49 19.40
N LYS A 12 29.67 -13.56 19.62
CA LYS A 12 29.97 -14.60 20.62
C LYS A 12 31.21 -15.45 20.31
N ASP A 13 31.69 -15.41 19.07
CA ASP A 13 32.82 -16.22 18.58
C ASP A 13 34.10 -15.36 18.46
N GLN A 14 34.11 -14.11 18.96
CA GLN A 14 35.27 -13.21 18.90
C GLN A 14 36.24 -13.45 20.06
N ALA A 15 37.54 -13.31 19.80
CA ALA A 15 38.60 -13.51 20.80
C ALA A 15 38.65 -12.42 21.89
N SER A 16 38.03 -11.26 21.65
CA SER A 16 37.98 -10.14 22.59
C SER A 16 36.71 -9.30 22.38
N GLY A 17 36.15 -8.76 23.46
CA GLY A 17 34.96 -7.90 23.44
C GLY A 17 34.00 -8.21 24.59
N ASN A 18 32.97 -7.38 24.77
CA ASN A 18 31.85 -7.65 25.67
C ASN A 18 30.65 -8.12 24.85
N TRP A 19 30.09 -9.27 25.18
CA TRP A 19 28.87 -9.78 24.56
C TRP A 19 27.87 -10.20 25.62
N TYR A 20 26.60 -9.88 25.36
CA TYR A 20 25.48 -10.24 26.21
C TYR A 20 24.60 -11.23 25.45
N VAL A 21 24.32 -12.36 26.07
CA VAL A 21 23.38 -13.35 25.56
C VAL A 21 22.07 -13.19 26.32
N ARG A 22 20.96 -13.07 25.60
CA ARG A 22 19.62 -13.11 26.19
C ARG A 22 18.79 -14.16 25.48
N ASN A 23 18.07 -14.95 26.26
CA ASN A 23 17.00 -15.79 25.74
C ASN A 23 15.76 -14.91 25.55
N VAL A 24 15.27 -14.86 24.32
CA VAL A 24 14.05 -14.16 23.96
C VAL A 24 13.03 -15.17 23.48
N THR A 25 11.82 -15.09 24.03
CA THR A 25 10.68 -15.86 23.54
C THR A 25 9.86 -14.97 22.62
N HIS A 26 9.76 -15.35 21.35
CA HIS A 26 8.92 -14.64 20.39
C HIS A 26 7.54 -15.29 20.34
N THR A 27 6.51 -14.51 20.66
CA THR A 27 5.11 -14.92 20.50
C THR A 27 4.51 -14.23 19.29
N LYS A 28 3.91 -15.00 18.38
CA LYS A 28 3.20 -14.44 17.23
C LYS A 28 1.99 -13.63 17.72
N ALA A 29 2.04 -12.31 17.56
CA ALA A 29 0.96 -11.44 18.00
C ALA A 29 -0.15 -11.28 16.94
N ALA A 30 0.20 -11.35 15.65
CA ALA A 30 -0.76 -11.13 14.58
C ALA A 30 -0.39 -11.87 13.27
N ASN A 31 -1.38 -12.01 12.39
CA ASN A 31 -1.22 -12.46 11.02
C ASN A 31 -2.13 -11.64 10.10
N LEU A 32 -1.52 -10.91 9.17
CA LEU A 32 -2.24 -10.25 8.08
C LEU A 32 -2.12 -11.12 6.83
N ARG A 33 -3.26 -11.42 6.20
CA ARG A 33 -3.33 -12.09 4.91
C ARG A 33 -4.07 -11.19 3.93
N LEU A 34 -3.38 -10.79 2.86
CA LEU A 34 -3.98 -10.09 1.74
C LEU A 34 -4.62 -11.13 0.80
N ILE A 35 -5.84 -10.86 0.39
CA ILE A 35 -6.72 -11.76 -0.36
C ILE A 35 -7.11 -11.01 -1.62
N ASN A 36 -6.79 -11.59 -2.77
CA ASN A 36 -7.22 -11.06 -4.06
C ASN A 36 -8.76 -11.06 -4.11
N THR A 37 -9.36 -9.99 -4.60
CA THR A 37 -10.81 -9.91 -4.80
C THR A 37 -11.30 -10.91 -5.84
N HIS A 38 -10.41 -11.43 -6.70
CA HIS A 38 -10.70 -12.24 -7.88
C HIS A 38 -11.63 -11.52 -8.88
N SER A 39 -11.81 -10.20 -8.69
CA SER A 39 -12.49 -9.32 -9.61
C SER A 39 -11.49 -8.87 -10.66
N LEU A 40 -11.85 -9.07 -11.93
CA LEU A 40 -11.24 -8.37 -13.03
C LEU A 40 -12.07 -7.12 -13.29
N ALA A 41 -11.41 -5.97 -13.39
CA ALA A 41 -12.07 -4.73 -13.78
C ALA A 41 -11.49 -4.17 -15.08
N GLU A 42 -12.35 -3.96 -16.07
CA GLU A 42 -11.98 -3.28 -17.30
C GLU A 42 -12.32 -1.80 -17.21
N VAL A 43 -11.32 -0.96 -17.47
CA VAL A 43 -11.41 0.50 -17.41
C VAL A 43 -10.89 1.07 -18.72
N PHE A 44 -11.76 1.75 -19.44
CA PHE A 44 -11.43 2.51 -20.64
C PHE A 44 -11.10 3.94 -20.23
N ILE A 45 -9.96 4.45 -20.69
CA ILE A 45 -9.49 5.79 -20.32
C ILE A 45 -9.45 6.64 -21.59
N ASN A 46 -10.25 7.70 -21.59
CA ASN A 46 -10.20 8.71 -22.63
C ASN A 46 -8.90 9.54 -22.52
N SER A 47 -8.49 10.20 -23.60
CA SER A 47 -7.27 11.02 -23.62
C SER A 47 -7.31 12.21 -22.64
N ASP A 48 -8.49 12.64 -22.21
CA ASP A 48 -8.70 13.64 -21.16
C ASP A 48 -8.56 13.07 -19.73
N GLY A 49 -8.37 11.76 -19.60
CA GLY A 49 -8.23 11.02 -18.35
C GLY A 49 -9.54 10.58 -17.73
N VAL A 50 -10.71 10.81 -18.36
CA VAL A 50 -12.00 10.38 -17.83
C VAL A 50 -12.12 8.86 -17.95
N PRO A 51 -12.26 8.11 -16.83
CA PRO A 51 -12.40 6.67 -16.86
C PRO A 51 -13.85 6.25 -17.12
N THR A 52 -14.03 5.24 -17.95
CA THR A 52 -15.31 4.54 -18.17
C THR A 52 -15.15 3.08 -17.75
N LEU A 53 -16.05 2.59 -16.91
CA LEU A 53 -16.05 1.19 -16.48
C LEU A 53 -16.74 0.33 -17.54
N GLY A 54 -16.13 -0.81 -17.87
CA GLY A 54 -16.80 -1.89 -18.59
C GLY A 54 -17.95 -2.50 -17.76
N GLU A 55 -18.71 -3.40 -18.39
CA GLU A 55 -19.77 -4.13 -17.69
C GLU A 55 -19.20 -5.15 -16.69
N GLY A 56 -19.96 -5.46 -15.63
CA GLY A 56 -19.58 -6.48 -14.64
C GLY A 56 -18.61 -6.02 -13.52
N ASN A 57 -18.33 -4.72 -13.43
CA ASN A 57 -17.42 -4.15 -12.46
C ASN A 57 -18.04 -3.94 -11.06
N ALA A 58 -18.08 -4.99 -10.23
CA ALA A 58 -18.69 -4.90 -8.89
C ALA A 58 -17.80 -4.19 -7.85
N ASP A 59 -16.47 -4.28 -7.98
CA ASP A 59 -15.53 -3.73 -7.00
C ASP A 59 -15.05 -2.32 -7.34
N CYS A 60 -15.38 -1.80 -8.52
CA CYS A 60 -15.00 -0.46 -8.97
C CYS A 60 -16.24 0.40 -9.26
N ARG A 61 -16.19 1.67 -8.89
CA ARG A 61 -17.23 2.66 -9.20
C ARG A 61 -16.64 4.03 -9.47
N THR A 62 -17.26 4.77 -10.38
CA THR A 62 -16.96 6.19 -10.53
C THR A 62 -17.39 6.92 -9.25
N GLN A 63 -16.52 7.80 -8.76
CA GLN A 63 -16.75 8.52 -7.51
C GLN A 63 -16.13 9.91 -7.61
N THR A 64 -16.72 10.87 -6.88
CA THR A 64 -16.12 12.19 -6.67
C THR A 64 -15.75 12.34 -5.20
N ILE A 65 -14.51 12.73 -4.92
CA ILE A 65 -13.97 12.96 -3.58
C ILE A 65 -13.44 14.39 -3.52
N GLY A 66 -14.08 15.22 -2.70
CA GLY A 66 -13.82 16.67 -2.71
C GLY A 66 -14.12 17.24 -4.10
N SER A 67 -13.12 17.88 -4.72
CA SER A 67 -13.22 18.45 -6.07
C SER A 67 -12.73 17.53 -7.20
N ARG A 68 -12.42 16.26 -6.91
CA ARG A 68 -11.82 15.33 -7.87
C ARG A 68 -12.79 14.21 -8.22
N SER A 69 -13.15 14.13 -9.49
CA SER A 69 -13.82 12.95 -10.05
C SER A 69 -12.79 11.92 -10.50
N GLY A 70 -13.21 10.65 -10.49
CA GLY A 70 -12.35 9.55 -10.89
C GLY A 70 -13.00 8.20 -10.60
N LEU A 71 -12.16 7.20 -10.36
CA LEU A 71 -12.54 5.82 -10.13
C LEU A 71 -12.06 5.36 -8.76
N SER A 72 -12.97 4.79 -7.97
CA SER A 72 -12.65 4.10 -6.72
C SER A 72 -12.81 2.60 -6.92
N CYS A 73 -11.84 1.81 -6.46
CA CYS A 73 -11.86 0.36 -6.55
C CYS A 73 -11.51 -0.26 -5.21
N LYS A 74 -12.20 -1.34 -4.85
CA LYS A 74 -11.75 -2.27 -3.81
C LYS A 74 -10.58 -3.07 -4.38
N MET A 75 -9.38 -2.80 -3.89
CA MET A 75 -8.15 -3.36 -4.45
C MET A 75 -7.79 -4.71 -3.82
N VAL A 76 -8.05 -4.85 -2.52
CA VAL A 76 -7.63 -6.04 -1.77
C VAL A 76 -8.58 -6.25 -0.60
N ASN A 77 -8.99 -7.50 -0.43
CA ASN A 77 -9.58 -7.96 0.81
C ASN A 77 -8.46 -8.40 1.76
N TYR A 78 -8.65 -8.36 3.06
CA TYR A 78 -7.68 -8.89 3.99
C TYR A 78 -8.33 -9.49 5.22
N THR A 79 -7.63 -10.44 5.83
CA THR A 79 -7.95 -10.93 7.16
C THR A 79 -6.81 -10.58 8.10
N LEU A 80 -7.16 -9.96 9.23
CA LEU A 80 -6.22 -9.64 10.30
C LEU A 80 -6.55 -10.44 11.55
N GLN A 81 -5.78 -11.50 11.79
CA GLN A 81 -5.85 -12.27 13.04
C GLN A 81 -4.90 -11.65 14.05
N THR A 82 -5.36 -11.44 15.29
CA THR A 82 -4.55 -10.84 16.36
C THR A 82 -4.91 -11.48 17.70
N ASN A 83 -3.93 -11.55 18.62
CA ASN A 83 -4.14 -11.96 20.00
C ASN A 83 -4.65 -10.83 20.91
N GLY A 84 -5.09 -9.71 20.33
CA GLY A 84 -5.55 -8.52 21.06
C GLY A 84 -4.47 -7.45 21.26
N LEU A 85 -3.23 -7.69 20.84
CA LEU A 85 -2.16 -6.68 20.88
C LEU A 85 -2.60 -5.40 20.16
N SER A 86 -2.35 -4.25 20.78
CA SER A 86 -2.46 -2.94 20.12
C SER A 86 -1.09 -2.44 19.68
N ASN A 87 -1.00 -1.94 18.45
CA ASN A 87 0.25 -1.40 17.90
C ASN A 87 -0.07 -0.20 16.99
N THR A 88 0.52 0.94 17.30
CA THR A 88 0.37 2.17 16.51
C THR A 88 1.57 2.45 15.61
N SER A 89 2.73 1.84 15.87
CA SER A 89 3.95 2.01 15.06
C SER A 89 3.90 1.31 13.71
N ILE A 90 3.06 0.28 13.55
CA ILE A 90 2.87 -0.41 12.26
C ILE A 90 1.94 0.45 11.40
N HIS A 91 2.53 1.09 10.39
CA HIS A 91 1.84 1.95 9.44
C HIS A 91 1.68 1.27 8.09
N ILE A 92 0.54 1.48 7.46
CA ILE A 92 0.14 0.87 6.20
C ILE A 92 -0.40 1.94 5.27
N PHE A 93 0.22 2.02 4.11
CA PHE A 93 -0.09 3.01 3.10
C PHE A 93 0.24 2.44 1.71
N PRO A 94 -0.51 2.82 0.66
CA PRO A 94 -0.14 2.51 -0.70
C PRO A 94 0.98 3.44 -1.18
N ALA A 95 1.73 2.98 -2.17
CA ALA A 95 2.75 3.77 -2.86
C ALA A 95 2.70 3.55 -4.38
N ILE A 96 2.94 4.63 -5.13
CA ILE A 96 3.14 4.58 -6.58
C ILE A 96 4.63 4.28 -6.81
N ALA A 97 4.98 3.07 -7.28
CA ALA A 97 6.40 2.76 -7.46
C ALA A 97 7.01 3.27 -8.77
N ASN A 98 6.18 3.67 -9.76
CA ASN A 98 6.69 4.35 -10.93
C ASN A 98 6.99 5.81 -10.57
N SER A 99 8.28 6.18 -10.48
CA SER A 99 8.71 7.51 -10.05
C SER A 99 8.27 8.62 -11.00
N SER A 100 8.23 8.37 -12.32
CA SER A 100 7.74 9.32 -13.31
C SER A 100 6.27 9.64 -13.09
N LEU A 101 5.44 8.62 -12.86
CA LEU A 101 4.03 8.80 -12.53
C LEU A 101 3.85 9.47 -11.17
N ALA A 102 4.58 9.01 -10.14
CA ALA A 102 4.52 9.59 -8.80
C ALA A 102 4.86 11.09 -8.78
N SER A 103 5.78 11.52 -9.65
CA SER A 103 6.17 12.94 -9.78
C SER A 103 5.17 13.75 -10.62
N ALA A 104 4.39 13.11 -11.48
CA ALA A 104 3.44 13.77 -12.37
C ALA A 104 2.05 13.97 -11.74
N VAL A 105 1.70 13.19 -10.73
CA VAL A 105 0.38 13.24 -10.06
C VAL A 105 0.44 14.01 -8.75
N GLY A 106 -0.67 14.66 -8.39
CA GLY A 106 -0.82 15.32 -7.10
C GLY A 106 -1.15 14.33 -5.96
N ALA A 107 -0.90 14.73 -4.72
CA ALA A 107 -1.11 13.88 -3.52
C ALA A 107 -2.54 13.33 -3.36
N TYR A 108 -3.55 14.02 -3.91
CA TYR A 108 -4.96 13.63 -3.85
C TYR A 108 -5.45 12.94 -5.13
N ASP A 109 -4.58 12.81 -6.13
CA ASP A 109 -4.92 12.11 -7.37
C ASP A 109 -4.94 10.60 -7.18
N MET A 110 -4.26 10.11 -6.13
CA MET A 110 -4.42 8.78 -5.58
C MET A 110 -4.78 8.90 -4.10
N GLN A 111 -5.85 8.24 -3.66
CA GLN A 111 -6.28 8.22 -2.27
C GLN A 111 -6.64 6.79 -1.85
N PHE A 112 -6.63 6.50 -0.56
CA PHE A 112 -6.95 5.18 -0.06
C PHE A 112 -7.85 5.22 1.16
N SER A 113 -8.61 4.15 1.36
CA SER A 113 -9.63 4.04 2.39
C SER A 113 -9.76 2.61 2.88
N LEU A 114 -10.12 2.42 4.15
CA LEU A 114 -10.52 1.13 4.71
C LEU A 114 -12.03 0.86 4.60
N ASN A 115 -12.84 1.87 4.28
CA ASN A 115 -14.31 1.78 4.28
C ASN A 115 -14.97 2.35 3.01
N GLY A 116 -14.17 2.79 2.02
CA GLY A 116 -14.66 3.37 0.77
C GLY A 116 -15.34 4.75 0.91
N SER A 117 -15.27 5.37 2.09
CA SER A 117 -15.99 6.62 2.42
C SER A 117 -15.08 7.68 3.04
N SER A 118 -14.12 7.26 3.88
CA SER A 118 -13.12 8.13 4.51
C SER A 118 -11.78 7.95 3.79
N TRP A 119 -11.29 8.99 3.15
CA TRP A 119 -10.17 8.91 2.22
C TRP A 119 -8.94 9.66 2.76
N LYS A 120 -7.77 9.02 2.63
CA LYS A 120 -6.46 9.60 2.94
C LYS A 120 -5.68 9.76 1.62
N PRO A 121 -5.02 10.90 1.38
CA PRO A 121 -4.16 11.06 0.20
C PRO A 121 -2.94 10.15 0.28
N VAL A 122 -2.44 9.71 -0.88
CA VAL A 122 -1.19 8.96 -0.97
C VAL A 122 -0.02 9.95 -0.98
N SER A 123 0.77 9.95 0.09
CA SER A 123 1.95 10.80 0.22
C SER A 123 3.03 10.11 1.06
N ASN A 124 3.57 9.01 0.53
CA ASN A 124 4.58 8.19 1.20
C ASN A 124 4.11 7.85 2.64
N THR A 125 4.90 8.19 3.67
CA THR A 125 4.59 7.92 5.08
C THR A 125 3.78 9.02 5.78
N ALA A 126 3.42 10.12 5.11
CA ALA A 126 2.72 11.23 5.75
C ALA A 126 1.27 10.88 6.13
N TYR A 127 0.65 9.97 5.37
CA TYR A 127 -0.70 9.47 5.63
C TYR A 127 -0.69 7.94 5.59
N TYR A 128 -1.26 7.34 6.62
CA TYR A 128 -1.29 5.89 6.79
C TYR A 128 -2.50 5.47 7.61
N TYR A 129 -2.82 4.19 7.56
CA TYR A 129 -3.59 3.52 8.60
C TYR A 129 -2.64 2.76 9.52
N THR A 130 -2.92 2.83 10.80
CA THR A 130 -2.25 2.02 11.82
C THR A 130 -2.78 0.59 11.78
N PHE A 131 -2.00 -0.34 12.33
CA PHE A 131 -2.44 -1.70 12.57
C PHE A 131 -3.75 -1.77 13.39
N ASN A 132 -3.96 -0.84 14.32
CA ASN A 132 -5.19 -0.78 15.10
C ASN A 132 -6.41 -0.40 14.24
N GLU A 133 -6.28 0.59 13.34
CA GLU A 133 -7.36 0.97 12.42
C GLU A 133 -7.72 -0.16 11.45
N MET A 134 -6.76 -1.00 11.07
CA MET A 134 -7.06 -2.16 10.23
C MET A 134 -7.95 -3.21 10.88
N LYS A 135 -8.03 -3.27 12.22
CA LYS A 135 -8.84 -4.29 12.90
C LYS A 135 -10.35 -4.11 12.66
N SER A 136 -10.78 -2.89 12.34
CA SER A 136 -12.20 -2.54 12.11
C SER A 136 -12.62 -2.61 10.65
N ALA A 137 -11.78 -3.15 9.76
CA ALA A 137 -12.05 -3.27 8.35
C ALA A 137 -11.48 -4.58 7.79
N ASP A 138 -11.90 -4.94 6.58
CA ASP A 138 -11.53 -6.17 5.88
C ASP A 138 -11.08 -5.91 4.44
N SER A 139 -11.03 -4.66 4.02
CA SER A 139 -10.84 -4.27 2.63
C SER A 139 -10.03 -2.99 2.55
N ILE A 140 -9.26 -2.84 1.47
CA ILE A 140 -8.60 -1.57 1.14
C ILE A 140 -9.09 -1.11 -0.22
N TYR A 141 -9.61 0.11 -0.23
CA TYR A 141 -10.07 0.81 -1.41
C TYR A 141 -9.02 1.83 -1.84
N VAL A 142 -8.87 1.99 -3.15
CA VAL A 142 -8.01 3.02 -3.74
C VAL A 142 -8.83 3.81 -4.74
N PHE A 143 -8.71 5.12 -4.67
CA PHE A 143 -9.27 6.07 -5.61
C PHE A 143 -8.17 6.62 -6.50
N PHE A 144 -8.48 6.72 -7.78
CA PHE A 144 -7.65 7.31 -8.82
C PHE A 144 -8.46 8.43 -9.49
N SER A 145 -7.96 9.65 -9.45
CA SER A 145 -8.61 10.80 -10.11
C SER A 145 -8.48 10.71 -11.62
N SER A 146 -9.31 11.46 -12.36
CA SER A 146 -9.13 11.61 -13.81
C SER A 146 -7.75 12.17 -14.18
N ASN A 147 -7.14 13.03 -13.36
CA ASN A 147 -5.79 13.51 -13.62
C ASN A 147 -4.75 12.39 -13.47
N PHE A 148 -4.91 11.48 -12.51
CA PHE A 148 -4.04 10.30 -12.39
C PHE A 148 -4.01 9.52 -13.71
N PHE A 149 -5.19 9.21 -14.25
CA PHE A 149 -5.32 8.49 -15.52
C PHE A 149 -4.79 9.30 -16.71
N LYS A 150 -5.02 10.62 -16.74
CA LYS A 150 -4.45 11.51 -17.77
C LYS A 150 -2.92 11.45 -17.79
N GLN A 151 -2.27 11.53 -16.62
CA GLN A 151 -0.82 11.43 -16.53
C GLN A 151 -0.33 10.03 -16.93
N MET A 152 -1.05 8.99 -16.54
CA MET A 152 -0.74 7.62 -16.94
C MET A 152 -0.77 7.45 -18.47
N VAL A 153 -1.78 7.97 -19.15
CA VAL A 153 -1.87 7.93 -20.63
C VAL A 153 -0.75 8.75 -21.27
N ASN A 154 -0.47 9.95 -20.77
CA ASN A 154 0.61 10.81 -21.29
C ASN A 154 1.99 10.15 -21.19
N LEU A 155 2.21 9.36 -20.13
CA LEU A 155 3.48 8.67 -19.89
C LEU A 155 3.60 7.33 -20.63
N GLY A 156 2.51 6.84 -21.25
CA GLY A 156 2.37 5.70 -22.19
C GLY A 156 3.45 4.63 -22.23
N SER A 157 4.67 4.97 -22.68
CA SER A 157 5.82 4.07 -22.84
C SER A 157 6.56 3.73 -21.54
N ALA A 158 6.44 4.54 -20.48
CA ALA A 158 7.12 4.33 -19.20
C ALA A 158 6.37 3.37 -18.25
N ILE A 159 5.22 2.84 -18.66
CA ILE A 159 4.22 2.17 -17.80
C ILE A 159 3.94 0.72 -18.26
N SER A 160 4.70 0.19 -19.23
CA SER A 160 4.40 -1.06 -19.95
C SER A 160 4.56 -2.39 -19.17
N THR A 161 4.28 -2.42 -17.86
CA THR A 161 4.19 -3.68 -17.08
C THR A 161 2.98 -3.65 -16.14
N PRO A 162 2.16 -4.72 -16.07
CA PRO A 162 0.95 -4.79 -15.25
C PRO A 162 1.23 -4.98 -13.75
N LYS A 163 2.49 -4.84 -13.32
CA LYS A 163 2.85 -4.82 -11.90
C LYS A 163 3.10 -3.36 -11.54
N ILE A 164 2.45 -2.94 -10.47
CA ILE A 164 2.80 -1.77 -9.65
C ILE A 164 2.07 -0.46 -9.99
N TYR A 165 0.89 -0.27 -9.41
CA TYR A 165 0.35 1.08 -9.16
C TYR A 165 0.16 1.36 -7.67
N SER A 166 0.08 0.32 -6.83
CA SER A 166 -0.01 0.41 -5.38
C SER A 166 0.79 -0.72 -4.71
N THR A 167 1.94 -0.39 -4.15
CA THR A 167 2.60 -1.27 -3.17
C THR A 167 2.09 -0.89 -1.79
N PHE A 168 1.59 -1.85 -1.01
CA PHE A 168 1.34 -1.62 0.41
C PHE A 168 2.66 -1.74 1.16
N ALA A 169 3.14 -0.62 1.69
CA ALA A 169 4.32 -0.60 2.53
C ALA A 169 3.92 -0.80 4.00
N PHE A 170 4.72 -1.57 4.72
CA PHE A 170 4.62 -1.76 6.16
C PHE A 170 5.89 -1.18 6.78
N SER A 171 5.75 -0.10 7.53
CA SER A 171 6.87 0.48 8.27
C SER A 171 6.59 0.41 9.76
N GLN A 172 7.60 0.04 10.54
CA GLN A 172 7.63 0.26 11.98
C GLN A 172 8.58 1.44 12.24
N CYS A 173 8.07 2.50 12.87
CA CYS A 173 8.89 3.57 13.41
C CYS A 173 9.39 3.19 14.82
#